data_AF-A0A7W0A1N7-F1
#
_entry.id   AF-A0A7W0A1N7-F1
#
_cell.length_a   1.000
_cell.length_b   1.000
_cell.length_c   1.000
_cell.angle_alpha   90.00
_cell.angle_beta   90.00
_cell.angle_gamma   90.00
#
_symmetry.space_group_name_H-M   'P 1'
#
loop_
_entity.id
_entity.type
_entity.pdbx_description
1 polymer ?
#
loop_
_entity_poly.entity_id
_entity_poly.type
_entity_poly.pdbx_seq_one_letter_code
_entity_poly.pdbx_strand_id
1 'polypeptide(L)' 'MTGEARSVAPGAGESVALGGLGVVNKVAGAETGGAFAIVEHPLAPGALAGPPHTHEDEITLVLAGEIGI' A
#
# COMPACT_ATOMS: atom_id res chain seq x y z
N MET A 1 -6.05 14.44 19.98
CA MET A 1 -6.23 14.31 18.52
C MET A 1 -7.54 15.00 18.15
N THR A 2 -7.48 16.19 17.56
CA THR A 2 -8.62 16.78 16.85
C THR A 2 -8.19 16.89 15.39
N GLY A 3 -8.09 15.73 14.72
CA GLY A 3 -7.80 15.66 13.29
C GLY A 3 -9.11 15.57 12.52
N GLU A 4 -9.26 16.37 11.47
CA GLU A 4 -10.39 16.21 10.55
C GLU A 4 -10.39 14.81 9.93
N ALA A 5 -11.59 14.25 9.71
CA ALA A 5 -11.73 12.97 9.03
C ALA A 5 -11.24 13.10 7.58
N ARG A 6 -10.21 12.33 7.23
CA ARG A 6 -9.67 12.26 5.86
C ARG A 6 -10.28 11.08 5.12
N SER A 7 -10.63 11.29 3.86
CA SER A 7 -11.01 10.22 2.93
C SER A 7 -10.08 10.25 1.71
N VAL A 8 -9.76 9.07 1.18
CA VAL A 8 -8.97 8.92 -0.05
C VAL A 8 -9.81 8.11 -1.03
N ALA A 9 -10.09 8.70 -2.19
CA ALA A 9 -10.90 8.04 -3.20
C ALA A 9 -10.17 6.82 -3.81
N PRO A 10 -10.91 5.84 -4.35
CA PRO A 10 -10.31 4.80 -5.18
C PRO A 10 -9.43 5.40 -6.29
N GLY A 11 -8.25 4.83 -6.49
CA GLY A 11 -7.26 5.33 -7.46
C GLY A 11 -6.53 6.63 -7.08
N ALA A 12 -6.95 7.34 -6.03
CA ALA A 12 -6.22 8.50 -5.51
C ALA A 12 -5.12 8.08 -4.53
N GLY A 13 -4.16 8.96 -4.29
CA GLY A 13 -2.99 8.73 -3.45
C GLY A 13 -1.71 9.10 -4.17
N GLU A 14 -0.62 9.26 -3.43
CA GLU A 14 0.70 9.44 -4.03
C GLU A 14 1.17 8.08 -4.58
N SER A 15 1.55 8.04 -5.86
CA SER A 15 1.86 6.78 -6.53
C SER A 15 3.24 6.77 -7.18
N VAL A 16 3.93 5.65 -7.06
CA VAL A 16 5.12 5.32 -7.84
C VAL A 16 4.95 3.96 -8.52
N ALA A 17 5.51 3.81 -9.72
CA ALA A 17 5.50 2.58 -10.48
C ALA A 17 6.91 1.98 -10.53
N LEU A 18 7.02 0.70 -10.17
CA LEU A 18 8.24 -0.08 -10.06
C LEU A 18 8.18 -1.32 -10.95
N GLY A 19 8.09 -1.12 -12.27
CA GLY A 19 8.24 -2.20 -13.25
C GLY A 19 7.29 -3.40 -13.04
N GLY A 20 5.98 -3.14 -12.97
CA GLY A 20 4.94 -4.15 -12.73
C GLY A 20 4.38 -4.18 -11.30
N LEU A 21 5.08 -3.54 -10.36
CA LEU A 21 4.59 -3.26 -9.01
C LEU A 21 4.21 -1.78 -8.89
N GLY A 22 2.95 -1.50 -8.58
CA GLY A 22 2.51 -0.18 -8.14
C GLY A 22 2.65 -0.02 -6.64
N VAL A 23 2.92 1.20 -6.19
CA VAL A 23 2.88 1.58 -4.77
C VAL A 23 2.04 2.84 -4.69
N VAL A 24 0.86 2.75 -4.09
CA VAL A 24 -0.06 3.87 -3.90
C VAL A 24 -0.21 4.14 -2.41
N ASN A 25 0.44 5.21 -1.93
CA ASN A 25 0.34 5.65 -0.54
C ASN A 25 -1.03 6.30 -0.31
N LYS A 26 -1.91 5.61 0.42
CA LYS A 26 -3.21 6.15 0.83
C LYS A 26 -3.06 6.99 2.09
N VAL A 27 -2.43 6.41 3.11
CA VAL A 27 -2.21 7.06 4.41
C VAL A 27 -0.74 6.87 4.78
N ALA A 28 -0.01 7.96 4.93
CA ALA A 28 1.37 7.94 5.39
C ALA A 28 1.42 7.81 6.91
N GLY A 29 2.47 7.16 7.43
CA GLY A 29 2.66 7.00 8.89
C GLY A 29 2.67 8.32 9.65
N ALA A 30 3.21 9.39 9.07
CA ALA A 30 3.21 10.72 9.69
C ALA A 30 1.79 11.25 9.94
N GLU A 31 0.82 10.89 9.11
CA GLU A 31 -0.58 11.31 9.25
C GLU A 31 -1.28 10.62 10.43
N THR A 32 -0.79 9.45 10.83
CA THR A 32 -1.33 8.68 11.97
C THR A 32 -0.48 8.84 13.23
N GLY A 33 0.49 9.78 13.23
CA GLY A 33 1.45 9.93 14.33
C GLY A 33 2.35 8.72 14.52
N GLY A 34 2.58 7.94 13.46
CA GLY A 34 3.42 6.74 13.46
C GLY A 34 2.69 5.46 13.86
N ALA A 35 1.36 5.47 13.96
CA ALA A 35 0.60 4.29 14.38
C ALA A 35 0.47 3.21 13.30
N PHE A 36 0.22 3.62 12.04
CA PHE A 36 0.13 2.73 10.88
C PHE A 36 0.21 3.53 9.56
N ALA A 37 0.47 2.82 8.47
CA ALA A 37 0.34 3.32 7.11
C ALA A 37 -0.59 2.42 6.30
N ILE A 38 -1.17 2.94 5.21
CA ILE A 38 -1.96 2.16 4.26
C ILE A 38 -1.39 2.40 2.86
N VAL A 39 -0.98 1.30 2.22
CA VAL A 39 -0.42 1.27 0.87
C VAL A 39 -1.20 0.26 0.04
N GLU A 40 -1.60 0.65 -1.17
CA GLU A 40 -2.16 -0.28 -2.15
C GLU A 40 -1.09 -0.67 -3.18
N HIS A 41 -1.02 -1.96 -3.49
CA HIS A 41 -0.09 -2.53 -4.47
C HIS A 41 -0.82 -3.14 -5.67
N PRO A 42 -1.14 -2.34 -6.71
CA PRO A 42 -1.48 -2.90 -8.01
C PRO A 42 -0.30 -3.74 -8.52
N LEU A 43 -0.52 -5.04 -8.70
CA LEU A 43 0.52 -5.98 -9.11
C LEU A 43 0.15 -6.59 -10.47
N ALA A 44 1.05 -6.46 -11.45
CA ALA A 44 0.86 -7.11 -12.74
C ALA A 44 0.94 -8.64 -12.60
N PRO A 45 0.18 -9.41 -13.39
CA PRO A 45 0.28 -10.87 -13.38
C PRO A 45 1.72 -11.35 -13.59
N GLY A 46 2.18 -12.26 -12.72
CA GLY A 46 3.54 -12.83 -12.76
C GLY A 46 4.64 -11.89 -12.26
N ALA A 47 4.34 -10.65 -11.86
CA ALA A 47 5.31 -9.77 -11.23
C ALA A 47 5.56 -10.15 -9.77
N LEU A 48 6.79 -9.95 -9.30
CA LEU A 48 7.13 -10.08 -7.88
C LEU A 48 6.77 -8.79 -7.15
N ALA A 49 6.20 -8.91 -5.94
CA ALA A 49 5.88 -7.78 -5.08
C ALA A 49 7.12 -7.14 -4.40
N GLY A 50 8.32 -7.59 -4.77
CA GLY A 50 9.60 -7.14 -4.23
C GLY A 50 10.55 -8.30 -3.94
N PRO A 51 11.83 -8.03 -3.65
CA PRO A 51 12.75 -9.04 -3.13
C PRO A 51 12.35 -9.44 -1.71
N PRO A 52 12.69 -10.67 -1.25
CA PRO A 52 12.51 -11.07 0.14
C PRO A 52 13.23 -10.11 1.11
N HIS A 53 12.55 -9.71 2.18
CA HIS A 53 13.08 -8.77 3.18
C HIS A 53 12.38 -8.93 4.53
N THR A 54 12.86 -8.18 5.53
CA THR A 54 12.29 -8.14 6.89
C THR A 54 12.17 -6.69 7.35
N HIS A 55 10.99 -6.27 7.78
CA HIS A 55 10.70 -4.94 8.31
C HIS A 55 9.85 -5.01 9.59
N GLU A 56 9.13 -3.94 9.92
CA GLU A 56 8.07 -3.92 10.93
C GLU A 56 6.90 -4.86 10.56
N ASP A 57 5.87 -4.90 11.40
CA ASP A 57 4.68 -5.71 11.16
C ASP A 57 3.90 -5.22 9.92
N GLU A 58 3.71 -6.10 8.94
CA GLU A 58 2.99 -5.82 7.70
C GLU A 58 1.83 -6.82 7.50
N ILE A 59 0.67 -6.32 7.04
CA ILE A 59 -0.51 -7.14 6.74
C ILE A 59 -0.93 -6.86 5.29
N THR A 60 -0.99 -7.90 4.47
CA THR A 60 -1.48 -7.82 3.09
C THR A 60 -2.88 -8.39 2.98
N LEU A 61 -3.80 -7.61 2.42
CA LEU A 61 -5.16 -8.03 2.08
C LEU A 61 -5.34 -7.99 0.56
N VAL A 62 -5.68 -9.13 -0.06
CA VAL A 62 -5.96 -9.20 -1.50
C VAL A 62 -7.34 -8.61 -1.77
N LEU A 63 -7.40 -7.52 -2.53
CA LEU A 63 -8.65 -6.86 -2.91
C LEU A 63 -9.26 -7.43 -4.21
N ALA A 64 -8.41 -7.91 -5.12
CA ALA A 64 -8.80 -8.51 -6.38
C ALA A 64 -7.68 -9.40 -6.94
N GLY A 65 -8.05 -10.42 -7.71
CA GLY A 65 -7.10 -11.39 -8.27
C GLY A 65 -6.59 -12.38 -7.22
N GLU A 66 -5.38 -12.89 -7.44
CA GLU A 66 -4.77 -13.94 -6.64
C GLU A 66 -3.26 -13.69 -6.51
N ILE A 67 -2.64 -14.07 -5.38
CA ILE A 67 -1.20 -13.90 -5.11
C ILE A 67 -0.59 -15.23 -4.67
N GLY A 68 0.59 -15.55 -5.19
CA GLY A 68 1.38 -16.72 -4.76
C GLY A 68 0.88 -18.06 -5.29
N ILE A 69 0.07 -18.04 -6.35
CA ILE A 69 -0.45 -19.21 -7.05
C ILE A 69 0.56 -19.73 -8.07
#